data_AF-A0A135TN62-F1
#
_entry.id   AF-A0A135TN62-F1
#
_cell.length_a   1.000
_cell.length_b   1.000
_cell.length_c   1.000
_cell.angle_alpha   90.00
_cell.angle_beta   90.00
_cell.angle_gamma   90.00
#
_symmetry.space_group_name_H-M   'P 1'
#
loop_
_entity.id
_entity.type
_entity.pdbx_description
1 polymer ?
#
loop_
_entity_poly.entity_id
_entity_poly.type
_entity_poly.pdbx_seq_one_letter_code
_entity_poly.pdbx_strand_id
1 'polypeptide(L)'
;MANIPYQSSGTPVSQVENDVAQTLNLAGSIVTIIREPIAHIYETYTKAQKIRKSLGIWQKEILDENGQPRIPVLRHQEFEDYLVKTDGIIPASQVERHEQDSDNTRGYRLSWPGWGTQNPNSSRMPTMPPAGTSCWGYFLFALGIRPEMGTVSRRPSTDGFISTQNGGVEMEIDGSALCHVMNLYDTRSLDRRAWCHPKNLCSMSFGTLSWEIPTNQRQVHAHFSPGTEQELASEKRPSFSRYGTCMDVGTIMVSYLTALHHGVSDQRFQLAAPQASLSERIERLLECFLILKELRMRRQSRRSLSNHLNVDGVILFSHEWFDQAASVKRRLLTKGGDDRSFFDDVYGLCSDERHKKDLTEFFFFEKQGFDLKRDSIRRCSALPELSQKIVMQVLLSYETCPPGSWKRDLFERREDVVRVAAIPKSVFLWDYDFMSILWYTPNSDMWKQTVLLGAPTSVLNEKDALRRARNQ
;
A
#
# COMPACT_ATOMS: atom_id res chain seq x y z
N MET A 1 -12.03 7.88 -97.71
CA MET A 1 -11.99 7.71 -96.24
C MET A 1 -10.53 7.80 -95.83
N ALA A 2 -10.13 8.90 -95.20
CA ALA A 2 -8.72 9.19 -94.93
C ALA A 2 -8.32 8.65 -93.55
N ASN A 3 -7.36 7.72 -93.53
CA ASN A 3 -6.64 7.29 -92.34
C ASN A 3 -5.59 8.34 -91.98
N ILE A 4 -5.70 8.93 -90.78
CA ILE A 4 -4.65 9.75 -90.18
C ILE A 4 -3.67 8.79 -89.50
N PRO A 5 -2.37 8.80 -89.85
CA PRO A 5 -1.36 8.12 -89.05
C PRO A 5 -1.08 8.91 -87.78
N TYR A 6 -1.16 8.23 -86.65
CA TYR A 6 -0.71 8.69 -85.33
C TYR A 6 0.80 9.03 -85.42
N GLN A 7 1.14 10.32 -85.49
CA GLN A 7 2.50 10.79 -85.22
C GLN A 7 2.66 10.88 -83.70
N SER A 8 3.39 9.94 -83.10
CA SER A 8 3.89 10.09 -81.74
C SER A 8 5.05 11.10 -81.75
N SER A 9 4.74 12.39 -81.69
CA SER A 9 5.72 13.44 -81.44
C SER A 9 6.08 13.47 -79.96
N GLY A 10 6.79 12.44 -79.48
CA GLY A 10 7.59 12.57 -78.27
C GLY A 10 8.87 13.28 -78.67
N THR A 11 9.02 14.55 -78.31
CA THR A 11 10.32 15.20 -78.43
C THR A 11 11.32 14.43 -77.56
N PRO A 12 12.61 14.37 -77.92
CA PRO A 12 13.63 13.69 -77.10
C PRO A 12 13.65 14.20 -75.64
N VAL A 13 13.18 15.43 -75.41
CA VAL A 13 12.97 16.01 -74.08
C VAL A 13 11.85 15.29 -73.30
N SER A 14 10.72 14.94 -73.93
CA SER A 14 9.63 14.22 -73.25
C SER A 14 9.99 12.76 -72.92
N GLN A 15 10.89 12.14 -73.69
CA GLN A 15 11.44 10.83 -73.35
C GLN A 15 12.38 10.92 -72.15
N VAL A 16 13.26 11.93 -72.11
CA VAL A 16 14.15 12.15 -70.97
C VAL A 16 13.37 12.47 -69.69
N GLU A 17 12.31 13.29 -69.77
CA GLU A 17 11.45 13.58 -68.62
C GLU A 17 10.72 12.33 -68.11
N ASN A 18 10.27 11.45 -69.00
CA ASN A 18 9.59 10.22 -68.62
C ASN A 18 10.57 9.18 -68.04
N ASP A 19 11.78 9.08 -68.58
CA ASP A 19 12.84 8.22 -68.05
C ASP A 19 13.32 8.71 -66.67
N VAL A 20 13.43 10.03 -66.47
CA VAL A 20 13.74 10.62 -65.16
C VAL A 20 12.60 10.39 -64.17
N ALA A 21 11.33 10.52 -64.58
CA ALA A 21 10.18 10.24 -63.73
C ALA A 21 10.08 8.74 -63.35
N GLN A 22 10.36 7.83 -64.28
CA GLN A 22 10.43 6.40 -64.00
C GLN A 22 11.59 6.05 -63.07
N THR A 23 12.76 6.65 -63.27
CA THR A 23 13.93 6.43 -62.42
C THR A 23 13.70 6.99 -61.00
N LEU A 24 13.05 8.15 -60.87
CA LEU A 24 12.66 8.73 -59.58
C LEU A 24 11.60 7.90 -58.87
N ASN A 25 10.60 7.37 -59.59
CA ASN A 25 9.60 6.46 -59.01
C ASN A 25 10.19 5.12 -58.60
N LEU A 26 11.13 4.57 -59.38
CA LEU A 26 11.86 3.35 -59.04
C LEU A 26 12.75 3.57 -57.83
N ALA A 27 13.52 4.67 -57.79
CA ALA A 27 14.33 5.05 -56.64
C ALA A 27 13.48 5.29 -55.40
N GLY A 28 12.32 5.95 -55.54
CA GLY A 28 11.33 6.11 -54.48
C GLY A 28 10.83 4.77 -53.96
N SER A 29 10.44 3.86 -54.86
CA SER A 29 9.96 2.52 -54.52
C SER A 29 11.02 1.66 -53.84
N ILE A 30 12.28 1.73 -54.29
CA ILE A 30 13.41 1.04 -53.66
C ILE A 30 13.70 1.61 -52.28
N VAL A 31 13.61 2.94 -52.12
CA VAL A 31 13.72 3.58 -50.80
C VAL A 31 12.60 3.11 -49.88
N THR A 32 11.35 3.03 -50.32
CA THR A 32 10.25 2.53 -49.48
C THR A 32 10.43 1.03 -49.14
N ILE A 33 10.79 0.19 -50.12
CA ILE A 33 10.96 -1.26 -49.96
C ILE A 33 12.15 -1.61 -49.05
N ILE A 34 13.22 -0.81 -49.06
CA ILE A 34 14.45 -1.14 -48.33
C ILE A 34 14.57 -0.33 -47.03
N ARG A 35 14.27 0.98 -47.06
CA ARG A 35 14.49 1.87 -45.91
C ARG A 35 13.50 1.62 -44.79
N GLU A 36 12.21 1.39 -45.10
CA GLU A 36 11.19 1.19 -44.07
C GLU A 36 11.41 -0.12 -43.30
N PRO A 37 11.67 -1.28 -43.95
CA PRO A 37 11.97 -2.51 -43.22
C PRO A 37 13.27 -2.42 -42.42
N ILE A 38 14.32 -1.80 -42.96
CA ILE A 38 15.59 -1.62 -42.22
C ILE A 38 15.41 -0.68 -41.04
N ALA A 39 14.68 0.43 -41.20
CA ALA A 39 14.37 1.34 -40.10
C ALA A 39 13.56 0.62 -39.00
N HIS A 40 12.57 -0.18 -39.38
CA HIS A 40 11.79 -1.01 -38.46
C HIS A 40 12.65 -2.05 -37.74
N ILE A 41 13.56 -2.74 -38.44
CA ILE A 41 14.51 -3.70 -37.85
C ILE A 41 15.46 -2.98 -36.87
N TYR A 42 15.99 -1.82 -37.24
CA TYR A 42 16.91 -1.05 -36.40
C TYR A 42 16.20 -0.50 -35.16
N GLU A 43 14.97 -0.02 -35.30
CA GLU A 43 14.13 0.42 -34.20
C GLU A 43 13.82 -0.75 -33.25
N THR A 44 13.45 -1.90 -33.79
CA THR A 44 13.21 -3.13 -33.01
C THR A 44 14.47 -3.58 -32.26
N TYR A 45 15.62 -3.57 -32.94
CA TYR A 45 16.91 -3.93 -32.36
C TYR A 45 17.32 -2.97 -31.23
N THR A 46 17.20 -1.67 -31.45
CA THR A 46 17.54 -0.66 -30.43
C THR A 46 16.60 -0.72 -29.24
N LYS A 47 15.30 -0.97 -29.43
CA LYS A 47 14.34 -1.23 -28.35
C LYS A 47 14.71 -2.49 -27.56
N ALA A 48 15.02 -3.59 -28.23
CA ALA A 48 15.44 -4.83 -27.57
C ALA A 48 16.74 -4.68 -26.76
N GLN A 49 17.72 -3.93 -27.28
CA GLN A 49 18.96 -3.63 -26.56
C GLN A 49 18.73 -2.73 -25.34
N LYS A 50 17.82 -1.75 -25.44
CA LYS A 50 17.41 -0.92 -24.29
C LYS A 50 16.76 -1.78 -23.19
N ILE A 51 15.83 -2.66 -23.57
CA ILE A 51 15.19 -3.62 -22.65
C ILE A 51 16.24 -4.48 -21.96
N ARG A 52 17.16 -5.10 -22.71
CA ARG A 52 18.21 -5.97 -22.14
C ARG A 52 19.05 -5.23 -21.10
N LYS A 53 19.47 -4.00 -21.41
CA LYS A 53 20.24 -3.17 -20.47
C LYS A 53 19.44 -2.77 -19.24
N SER A 54 18.13 -2.52 -19.38
CA SER A 54 17.28 -2.13 -18.25
C SER A 54 16.91 -3.26 -17.31
N LEU A 55 16.93 -4.52 -17.76
CA LEU A 55 16.60 -5.66 -16.91
C LEU A 55 17.72 -6.02 -15.93
N GLY A 56 18.97 -5.61 -16.21
CA GLY A 56 20.11 -5.85 -15.33
C GLY A 56 20.25 -7.32 -14.95
N ILE A 57 20.33 -7.61 -13.65
CA ILE A 57 20.44 -8.98 -13.13
C ILE A 57 19.22 -9.87 -13.42
N TRP A 58 18.05 -9.27 -13.69
CA TRP A 58 16.82 -10.00 -13.99
C TRP A 58 16.71 -10.42 -15.46
N GLN A 59 17.67 -10.04 -16.30
CA GLN A 59 17.62 -10.28 -17.74
C GLN A 59 17.42 -11.77 -18.10
N LYS A 60 18.18 -12.66 -17.46
CA LYS A 60 18.12 -14.11 -17.73
C LYS A 60 16.79 -14.74 -17.32
N GLU A 61 16.09 -14.08 -16.41
CA GLU A 61 14.84 -14.59 -15.85
C GLU A 61 13.63 -14.10 -16.63
N ILE A 62 13.70 -12.86 -17.11
CA ILE A 62 12.61 -12.17 -17.77
C ILE A 62 12.59 -12.45 -19.26
N LEU A 63 13.74 -12.75 -19.87
CA LEU A 63 13.78 -13.14 -21.28
C LEU A 63 13.77 -14.67 -21.39
N ASP A 64 12.94 -15.20 -22.26
CA ASP A 64 12.98 -16.62 -22.61
C ASP A 64 14.14 -16.95 -23.57
N GLU A 65 14.26 -18.22 -23.95
CA GLU A 65 15.30 -18.72 -24.87
C GLU A 65 15.28 -18.02 -26.23
N ASN A 66 14.13 -17.51 -26.65
CA ASN A 66 13.94 -16.78 -27.90
C ASN A 66 14.15 -15.27 -27.73
N GLY A 67 14.54 -14.81 -26.53
CA GLY A 67 14.68 -13.41 -26.18
C GLY A 67 13.34 -12.68 -26.05
N GLN A 68 12.23 -13.41 -25.97
CA GLN A 68 10.91 -12.82 -25.76
C GLN A 68 10.71 -12.48 -24.28
N PRO A 69 10.15 -11.31 -23.99
CA PRO A 69 9.93 -10.86 -22.63
C PRO A 69 8.76 -11.58 -21.97
N ARG A 70 8.97 -12.02 -20.73
CA ARG A 70 7.97 -12.55 -19.81
C ARG A 70 7.61 -11.47 -18.80
N ILE A 71 6.35 -11.47 -18.38
CA ILE A 71 5.87 -10.55 -17.36
C ILE A 71 6.17 -11.19 -16.00
N PRO A 72 6.96 -10.54 -15.12
CA PRO A 72 7.10 -10.97 -13.74
C PRO A 72 5.78 -10.75 -13.01
N VAL A 73 5.35 -11.74 -12.24
CA VAL A 73 4.10 -11.72 -11.46
C VAL A 73 4.40 -12.07 -10.02
N LEU A 74 4.26 -11.09 -9.12
CA LEU A 74 4.32 -11.32 -7.67
C LEU A 74 2.97 -11.79 -7.19
N ARG A 75 2.91 -13.09 -6.93
CA ARG A 75 1.71 -13.79 -6.50
C ARG A 75 1.54 -13.70 -4.99
N HIS A 76 0.29 -13.73 -4.56
CA HIS A 76 -0.07 -13.66 -3.15
C HIS A 76 0.59 -14.76 -2.31
N GLN A 77 0.45 -16.03 -2.71
CA GLN A 77 0.86 -17.16 -1.91
C GLN A 77 2.38 -17.19 -1.74
N GLU A 78 3.12 -17.08 -2.84
CA GLU A 78 4.58 -17.08 -2.84
C GLU A 78 5.15 -15.91 -2.02
N PHE A 79 4.49 -14.75 -2.06
CA PHE A 79 4.90 -13.60 -1.26
C PHE A 79 4.56 -13.75 0.22
N GLU A 80 3.38 -14.26 0.57
CA GLU A 80 3.02 -14.53 1.96
C GLU A 80 3.94 -15.59 2.57
N ASP A 81 4.22 -16.67 1.85
CA ASP A 81 5.17 -17.72 2.27
C ASP A 81 6.57 -17.13 2.50
N TYR A 82 7.00 -16.21 1.63
CA TYR A 82 8.26 -15.47 1.81
C TYR A 82 8.24 -14.60 3.08
N LEU A 83 7.15 -13.87 3.34
CA LEU A 83 7.01 -13.06 4.55
C LEU A 83 6.99 -13.94 5.80
N VAL A 84 6.27 -15.06 5.81
CA VAL A 84 6.25 -16.02 6.92
C VAL A 84 7.65 -16.57 7.18
N LYS A 85 8.37 -16.98 6.12
CA LYS A 85 9.74 -17.50 6.24
C LYS A 85 10.72 -16.49 6.82
N THR A 86 10.53 -15.20 6.53
CA THR A 86 11.39 -14.10 6.99
C THR A 86 10.86 -13.43 8.26
N ASP A 87 9.74 -13.91 8.81
CA ASP A 87 8.96 -13.23 9.86
C ASP A 87 8.70 -11.74 9.56
N GLY A 88 8.53 -11.40 8.28
CA GLY A 88 8.33 -10.03 7.80
C GLY A 88 9.57 -9.13 7.96
N ILE A 89 10.69 -9.65 8.46
CA ILE A 89 11.96 -8.94 8.57
C ILE A 89 12.76 -9.22 7.31
N ILE A 90 12.91 -8.19 6.47
CA ILE A 90 13.75 -8.28 5.29
C ILE A 90 15.18 -7.94 5.74
N PRO A 91 16.10 -8.92 5.77
CA PRO A 91 17.45 -8.68 6.22
C PRO A 91 18.12 -7.62 5.35
N ALA A 92 19.05 -6.87 5.93
CA ALA A 92 19.95 -6.05 5.11
C ALA A 92 20.56 -6.98 4.07
N SER A 93 20.50 -6.58 2.80
CA SER A 93 21.15 -7.35 1.76
C SER A 93 22.60 -7.48 2.17
N GLN A 94 23.05 -8.68 2.51
CA GLN A 94 24.45 -8.91 2.79
C GLN A 94 25.17 -8.47 1.51
N VAL A 95 25.79 -7.30 1.56
CA VAL A 95 26.91 -7.01 0.68
C VAL A 95 27.89 -8.09 1.09
N GLU A 96 27.95 -9.18 0.33
CA GLU A 96 28.90 -10.25 0.58
C GLU A 96 30.27 -9.57 0.75
N ARG A 97 30.71 -9.45 2.00
CA ARG A 97 32.12 -9.59 2.29
C ARG A 97 32.32 -11.06 1.98
N HIS A 98 32.72 -11.34 0.73
CA HIS A 98 33.29 -12.63 0.39
C HIS A 98 34.31 -12.91 1.49
N GLU A 99 33.98 -13.85 2.37
CA GLU A 99 34.95 -14.47 3.25
C GLU A 99 36.01 -15.04 2.31
N GLN A 100 37.21 -14.48 2.39
CA GLN A 100 38.37 -15.09 1.77
C GLN A 100 38.48 -16.48 2.35
N ASP A 101 38.30 -17.47 1.49
CA ASP A 101 38.61 -18.87 1.77
C ASP A 101 39.95 -18.94 2.52
N SER A 102 39.85 -19.34 3.78
CA SER A 102 40.98 -19.69 4.60
C SER A 102 41.51 -21.04 4.14
N ASP A 103 42.34 -21.04 3.08
CA ASP A 103 43.30 -22.12 2.89
C ASP A 103 44.47 -21.70 1.98
N ASN A 104 45.53 -21.15 2.58
CA ASN A 104 46.84 -21.76 2.48
C ASN A 104 47.92 -21.03 3.29
N THR A 105 48.77 -21.88 3.83
CA THR A 105 50.00 -21.63 4.56
C THR A 105 51.05 -20.85 3.76
N ARG A 106 51.95 -20.19 4.51
CA ARG A 106 53.29 -19.65 4.16
C ARG A 106 53.38 -18.20 3.67
N GLY A 107 53.80 -17.36 4.62
CA GLY A 107 54.97 -16.47 4.54
C GLY A 107 55.02 -15.45 3.41
N TYR A 108 54.97 -14.16 3.73
CA TYR A 108 56.12 -13.25 3.61
C TYR A 108 55.74 -11.91 4.26
N ARG A 109 56.58 -11.50 5.22
CA ARG A 109 56.68 -10.14 5.72
C ARG A 109 57.49 -9.37 4.67
N LEU A 110 57.02 -8.22 4.20
CA LEU A 110 57.75 -6.93 4.19
C LEU A 110 57.20 -5.90 3.20
N SER A 111 57.26 -4.66 3.69
CA SER A 111 57.35 -3.37 3.00
C SER A 111 56.20 -2.90 2.13
N TRP A 112 55.57 -1.84 2.62
CA TRP A 112 54.94 -0.80 1.81
C TRP A 112 56.02 0.09 1.16
N PRO A 113 55.98 0.30 -0.17
CA PRO A 113 56.51 1.51 -0.77
C PRO A 113 55.38 2.30 -1.46
N GLY A 114 55.29 3.58 -1.08
CA GLY A 114 54.80 4.71 -1.89
C GLY A 114 53.49 4.54 -2.65
N TRP A 115 52.41 5.10 -2.12
CA TRP A 115 51.20 5.38 -2.88
C TRP A 115 51.48 6.45 -3.94
N GLY A 116 51.79 5.98 -5.15
CA GLY A 116 51.32 6.61 -6.38
C GLY A 116 49.85 6.27 -6.61
N THR A 117 49.10 7.24 -7.13
CA THR A 117 47.67 7.23 -7.43
C THR A 117 47.20 6.06 -8.30
N GLN A 118 46.42 5.11 -7.77
CA GLN A 118 45.42 4.33 -8.53
C GLN A 118 44.18 3.90 -7.70
N ASN A 119 43.08 4.57 -8.03
CA ASN A 119 41.67 4.16 -8.17
C ASN A 119 40.95 3.30 -7.09
N PRO A 120 39.85 3.79 -6.49
CA PRO A 120 38.94 2.98 -5.68
C PRO A 120 37.91 2.30 -6.58
N ASN A 121 38.05 1.02 -6.88
CA ASN A 121 36.93 0.18 -7.35
C ASN A 121 37.33 -1.30 -7.43
N SER A 122 36.85 -2.10 -6.48
CA SER A 122 36.29 -3.44 -6.76
C SER A 122 35.80 -4.12 -5.47
N SER A 123 34.65 -3.66 -4.99
CA SER A 123 33.58 -4.62 -4.70
C SER A 123 32.42 -4.21 -5.58
N ARG A 124 32.25 -4.90 -6.72
CA ARG A 124 31.16 -4.59 -7.65
C ARG A 124 29.89 -5.18 -7.08
N MET A 125 29.09 -4.34 -6.43
CA MET A 125 27.66 -4.61 -6.32
C MET A 125 27.09 -4.97 -7.71
N PRO A 126 26.05 -5.81 -7.77
CA PRO A 126 25.33 -6.03 -9.02
C PRO A 126 24.91 -4.68 -9.57
N THR A 127 25.23 -4.40 -10.84
CA THR A 127 24.93 -3.11 -11.47
C THR A 127 23.41 -2.95 -11.53
N MET A 128 22.86 -2.14 -10.62
CA MET A 128 21.43 -1.88 -10.57
C MET A 128 21.04 -1.06 -11.82
N PRO A 129 20.00 -1.47 -12.55
CA PRO A 129 19.50 -0.70 -13.68
C PRO A 129 19.02 0.69 -13.23
N PRO A 130 19.08 1.73 -14.07
CA PRO A 130 18.67 3.08 -13.69
C PRO A 130 17.16 3.14 -13.33
N ALA A 131 16.82 3.93 -12.32
CA ALA A 131 15.46 4.05 -11.75
C ALA A 131 14.32 4.34 -12.75
N GLY A 132 14.64 4.91 -13.93
CA GLY A 132 13.67 5.19 -14.98
C GLY A 132 13.25 4.00 -15.84
N THR A 133 13.97 2.87 -15.80
CA THR A 133 13.73 1.73 -16.71
C THR A 133 13.27 0.43 -16.02
N SER A 134 13.27 0.38 -14.68
CA SER A 134 12.95 -0.83 -13.91
C SER A 134 12.57 -0.51 -12.46
N CYS A 135 11.63 0.42 -12.26
CA CYS A 135 11.13 0.78 -10.92
C CYS A 135 10.67 -0.44 -10.10
N TRP A 136 10.07 -1.44 -10.75
CA TRP A 136 9.69 -2.70 -10.11
C TRP A 136 10.90 -3.52 -9.65
N GLY A 137 12.05 -3.44 -10.33
CA GLY A 137 13.27 -4.13 -9.94
C GLY A 137 13.84 -3.56 -8.64
N TYR A 138 13.77 -2.23 -8.47
CA TYR A 138 14.08 -1.58 -7.20
C TYR A 138 13.10 -1.95 -6.10
N PHE A 139 11.81 -2.07 -6.43
CA PHE A 139 10.80 -2.50 -5.48
C PHE A 139 11.09 -3.92 -4.96
N LEU A 140 11.31 -4.88 -5.85
CA LEU A 140 11.70 -6.24 -5.46
C LEU A 140 13.03 -6.27 -4.68
N PHE A 141 14.02 -5.50 -5.13
CA PHE A 141 15.29 -5.38 -4.43
C PHE A 141 15.11 -4.88 -2.99
N ALA A 142 14.27 -3.86 -2.80
CA ALA A 142 13.96 -3.31 -1.49
C ALA A 142 13.24 -4.32 -0.61
N LEU A 143 12.37 -5.15 -1.20
CA LEU A 143 11.71 -6.27 -0.54
C LEU A 143 12.64 -7.47 -0.27
N GLY A 144 13.94 -7.38 -0.60
CA GLY A 144 14.90 -8.47 -0.42
C GLY A 144 14.68 -9.65 -1.37
N ILE A 145 13.84 -9.47 -2.39
CA ILE A 145 13.57 -10.47 -3.41
C ILE A 145 14.63 -10.32 -4.51
N ARG A 146 15.33 -11.42 -4.77
CA ARG A 146 16.40 -11.54 -5.76
C ARG A 146 15.97 -12.45 -6.91
N PRO A 147 16.67 -12.39 -8.05
CA PRO A 147 16.62 -13.46 -9.02
C PRO A 147 16.78 -14.82 -8.33
N GLU A 148 16.13 -15.84 -8.87
CA GLU A 148 16.24 -17.26 -8.50
C GLU A 148 15.59 -17.64 -7.16
N MET A 149 15.05 -16.69 -6.39
CA MET A 149 14.37 -16.96 -5.12
C MET A 149 12.99 -17.65 -5.26
N GLY A 150 12.44 -17.73 -6.48
CA GLY A 150 11.15 -18.38 -6.73
C GLY A 150 9.91 -17.61 -6.24
N THR A 151 10.08 -16.47 -5.57
CA THR A 151 8.96 -15.63 -5.07
C THR A 151 8.17 -14.95 -6.19
N VAL A 152 8.78 -14.78 -7.36
CA VAL A 152 8.16 -14.11 -8.52
C VAL A 152 7.93 -15.14 -9.61
N SER A 153 6.66 -15.39 -9.91
CA SER A 153 6.24 -16.24 -11.03
C SER A 153 6.35 -15.48 -12.35
N ARG A 154 6.26 -16.18 -13.49
CA ARG A 154 6.46 -15.58 -14.82
C ARG A 154 5.43 -16.12 -15.79
N ARG A 155 4.81 -15.24 -16.56
CA ARG A 155 3.88 -15.64 -17.62
C ARG A 155 4.24 -15.00 -18.95
N PRO A 156 3.88 -15.63 -20.08
CA PRO A 156 3.99 -15.00 -21.39
C PRO A 156 3.19 -13.69 -21.41
N SER A 157 3.70 -12.68 -22.11
CA SER A 157 2.90 -11.51 -22.46
C SER A 157 1.82 -11.96 -23.45
N THR A 158 0.60 -12.12 -22.96
CA THR A 158 -0.58 -12.48 -23.76
C THR A 158 -1.00 -11.38 -24.71
N ASP A 159 -0.59 -10.15 -24.41
CA ASP A 159 -1.12 -8.95 -25.03
C ASP A 159 -0.22 -8.49 -26.20
N GLY A 160 0.87 -9.23 -26.47
CA GLY A 160 1.84 -8.97 -27.55
C GLY A 160 2.65 -7.67 -27.38
N PHE A 161 2.24 -6.81 -26.45
CA PHE A 161 2.87 -5.56 -26.11
C PHE A 161 3.21 -5.58 -24.62
N ILE A 162 4.51 -5.57 -24.31
CA ILE A 162 4.93 -4.91 -23.08
C ILE A 162 4.43 -3.47 -23.19
N SER A 163 3.70 -2.95 -22.20
CA SER A 163 3.32 -1.53 -22.16
C SER A 163 4.60 -0.67 -22.14
N THR A 164 4.99 -0.20 -23.32
CA THR A 164 6.26 0.48 -23.58
C THR A 164 6.09 1.99 -23.63
N GLN A 165 5.53 2.65 -22.60
CA GLN A 165 5.74 4.10 -22.55
C GLN A 165 7.25 4.43 -22.48
N ASN A 166 8.07 3.52 -21.91
CA ASN A 166 9.54 3.66 -21.84
C ASN A 166 10.34 2.46 -22.38
N GLY A 167 9.70 1.50 -23.06
CA GLY A 167 10.39 0.30 -23.55
C GLY A 167 10.96 -0.58 -22.44
N GLY A 168 10.28 -0.70 -21.29
CA GLY A 168 10.66 -1.56 -20.17
C GLY A 168 9.52 -2.51 -19.81
N VAL A 169 9.83 -3.63 -19.15
CA VAL A 169 8.84 -4.63 -18.71
C VAL A 169 8.13 -4.12 -17.46
N GLU A 170 6.78 -4.07 -17.47
CA GLU A 170 5.97 -3.85 -16.28
C GLU A 170 5.84 -5.14 -15.48
N MET A 171 5.61 -5.00 -14.17
CA MET A 171 5.41 -6.13 -13.27
C MET A 171 3.96 -6.21 -12.82
N GLU A 172 3.38 -7.41 -12.85
CA GLU A 172 2.07 -7.67 -12.25
C GLU A 172 2.21 -8.06 -10.79
N ILE A 173 1.30 -7.57 -9.97
CA ILE A 173 1.28 -7.82 -8.53
C ILE A 173 -0.16 -8.13 -8.14
N ASP A 174 -0.36 -9.23 -7.43
CA ASP A 174 -1.65 -9.48 -6.78
C ASP A 174 -1.90 -8.40 -5.73
N GLY A 175 -3.09 -7.79 -5.73
CA GLY A 175 -3.41 -6.68 -4.84
C GLY A 175 -3.22 -7.01 -3.36
N SER A 176 -3.42 -8.27 -2.97
CA SER A 176 -3.12 -8.78 -1.63
C SER A 176 -1.64 -8.67 -1.26
N ALA A 177 -0.72 -9.03 -2.16
CA ALA A 177 0.72 -8.89 -1.94
C ALA A 177 1.10 -7.42 -1.70
N LEU A 178 0.50 -6.50 -2.47
CA LEU A 178 0.70 -5.07 -2.25
C LEU A 178 0.14 -4.62 -0.90
N CYS A 179 -1.06 -5.07 -0.53
CA CYS A 179 -1.70 -4.79 0.76
C CYS A 179 -0.85 -5.25 1.94
N HIS A 180 -0.17 -6.39 1.84
CA HIS A 180 0.80 -6.83 2.84
C HIS A 180 1.97 -5.85 2.97
N VAL A 181 2.58 -5.45 1.85
CA VAL A 181 3.68 -4.47 1.85
C VAL A 181 3.24 -3.16 2.52
N MET A 182 2.05 -2.65 2.19
CA MET A 182 1.55 -1.40 2.77
C MET A 182 1.24 -1.53 4.26
N ASN A 183 0.57 -2.61 4.68
CA ASN A 183 0.29 -2.83 6.10
C ASN A 183 1.56 -2.99 6.94
N LEU A 184 2.56 -3.69 6.41
CA LEU A 184 3.79 -4.00 7.12
C LEU A 184 4.74 -2.79 7.14
N TYR A 185 4.93 -2.08 6.03
CA TYR A 185 6.05 -1.15 5.90
C TYR A 185 5.66 0.34 5.77
N ASP A 186 4.36 0.68 5.77
CA ASP A 186 3.95 2.10 5.75
C ASP A 186 4.42 2.81 7.03
N THR A 187 5.29 3.79 6.86
CA THR A 187 5.87 4.61 7.92
C THR A 187 4.98 5.79 8.30
N ARG A 188 3.88 6.05 7.58
CA ARG A 188 2.88 7.05 8.02
C ARG A 188 2.15 6.60 9.28
N SER A 189 2.14 5.30 9.54
CA SER A 189 1.81 4.73 10.86
C SER A 189 2.77 5.20 11.97
N LEU A 190 3.85 5.94 11.66
CA LEU A 190 4.80 6.55 12.62
C LEU A 190 4.73 8.09 12.65
N ASP A 191 4.28 8.74 11.57
CA ASP A 191 4.09 10.19 11.52
C ASP A 191 2.78 10.61 12.23
N ARG A 192 2.92 11.45 13.26
CA ARG A 192 1.82 11.96 14.10
C ARG A 192 0.88 12.91 13.34
N ARG A 193 1.27 13.43 12.18
CA ARG A 193 0.52 14.45 11.43
C ARG A 193 -0.15 13.95 10.15
N ALA A 194 0.17 12.73 9.70
CA ALA A 194 -0.10 12.28 8.32
C ALA A 194 -1.21 11.22 8.16
N TRP A 195 -2.22 11.21 9.05
CA TRP A 195 -3.34 10.24 8.97
C TRP A 195 -4.47 10.65 8.02
N CYS A 196 -4.40 11.84 7.43
CA CYS A 196 -5.13 12.06 6.19
C CYS A 196 -4.43 11.19 5.15
N HIS A 197 -4.95 10.00 4.82
CA HIS A 197 -4.47 9.24 3.66
C HIS A 197 -4.57 10.18 2.44
N PRO A 198 -3.46 10.74 1.90
CA PRO A 198 -3.51 11.18 0.52
C PRO A 198 -4.00 9.98 -0.28
N LYS A 199 -5.09 10.17 -1.02
CA LYS A 199 -5.64 9.12 -1.89
C LYS A 199 -4.46 8.62 -2.71
N ASN A 200 -4.08 7.37 -2.48
CA ASN A 200 -3.10 6.64 -3.24
C ASN A 200 -1.61 7.00 -3.11
N LEU A 201 -1.13 7.25 -1.90
CA LEU A 201 0.31 7.25 -1.57
C LEU A 201 0.56 6.28 -0.42
N CYS A 202 1.79 5.76 -0.28
CA CYS A 202 2.34 4.99 0.83
C CYS A 202 3.83 5.29 0.96
N SER A 203 4.26 5.76 2.13
CA SER A 203 5.65 6.12 2.38
C SER A 203 6.32 5.05 3.23
N MET A 204 7.43 4.49 2.76
CA MET A 204 8.19 3.44 3.42
C MET A 204 9.60 3.93 3.70
N SER A 205 10.35 3.26 4.58
CA SER A 205 11.75 3.62 4.88
C SER A 205 12.71 3.47 3.69
N PHE A 206 12.26 2.81 2.61
CA PHE A 206 13.06 2.48 1.42
C PHE A 206 12.50 3.09 0.13
N GLY A 207 11.51 3.97 0.22
CA GLY A 207 10.92 4.62 -0.94
C GLY A 207 9.46 4.98 -0.75
N THR A 208 8.81 5.40 -1.83
CA THR A 208 7.41 5.79 -1.83
C THR A 208 6.65 5.05 -2.91
N LEU A 209 5.55 4.43 -2.54
CA LEU A 209 4.61 3.80 -3.44
C LEU A 209 3.42 4.75 -3.65
N SER A 210 3.03 4.97 -4.90
CA SER A 210 1.84 5.73 -5.28
C SER A 210 1.02 4.91 -6.26
N TRP A 211 -0.29 5.13 -6.32
CA TRP A 211 -1.13 4.41 -7.29
C TRP A 211 -2.27 5.25 -7.84
N GLU A 212 -2.85 4.80 -8.94
CA GLU A 212 -4.02 5.40 -9.56
C GLU A 212 -4.95 4.29 -10.05
N ILE A 213 -6.26 4.57 -10.02
CA ILE A 213 -7.29 3.69 -10.59
C ILE A 213 -7.82 4.43 -11.83
N PRO A 214 -7.38 4.07 -13.04
CA PRO A 214 -7.87 4.71 -14.25
C PRO A 214 -9.38 4.52 -14.38
N THR A 215 -10.09 5.58 -14.79
CA THR A 215 -11.56 5.67 -14.75
C THR A 215 -12.28 4.59 -15.58
N ASN A 216 -11.56 3.91 -16.48
CA ASN A 216 -12.08 2.93 -17.43
C ASN A 216 -11.45 1.53 -17.31
N GLN A 217 -10.65 1.27 -16.27
CA GLN A 217 -9.95 -0.02 -16.12
C GLN A 217 -10.18 -0.62 -14.73
N ARG A 218 -10.31 -1.96 -14.67
CA ARG A 218 -10.32 -2.74 -13.42
C ARG A 218 -8.91 -3.03 -12.89
N GLN A 219 -7.91 -2.26 -13.30
CA GLN A 219 -6.52 -2.47 -12.94
C GLN A 219 -5.97 -1.26 -12.22
N VAL A 220 -5.21 -1.50 -11.15
CA VAL A 220 -4.55 -0.45 -10.38
C VAL A 220 -3.18 -0.23 -10.99
N HIS A 221 -2.83 1.00 -11.29
CA HIS A 221 -1.49 1.36 -11.77
C HIS A 221 -0.69 1.90 -10.59
N ALA A 222 0.32 1.16 -10.16
CA ALA A 222 1.21 1.55 -9.08
C ALA A 222 2.57 2.01 -9.63
N HIS A 223 3.18 2.91 -8.87
CA HIS A 223 4.49 3.48 -9.15
C HIS A 223 5.31 3.50 -7.86
N PHE A 224 6.53 2.97 -7.93
CA PHE A 224 7.48 2.98 -6.83
C PHE A 224 8.64 3.95 -7.13
N SER A 225 8.73 5.00 -6.32
CA SER A 225 9.87 5.91 -6.25
C SER A 225 10.88 5.35 -5.26
N PRO A 226 12.04 4.83 -5.69
CA PRO A 226 13.04 4.29 -4.79
C PRO A 226 13.63 5.38 -3.88
N GLY A 227 13.98 5.00 -2.65
CA GLY A 227 14.82 5.80 -1.77
C GLY A 227 16.30 5.80 -2.22
N THR A 228 17.18 6.24 -1.34
CA THR A 228 18.63 6.18 -1.55
C THR A 228 19.12 4.73 -1.61
N GLU A 229 20.28 4.49 -2.22
CA GLU A 229 20.88 3.13 -2.26
C GLU A 229 21.08 2.55 -0.85
N GLN A 230 21.45 3.39 0.11
CA GLN A 230 21.60 3.00 1.51
C GLN A 230 20.25 2.55 2.12
N GLU A 231 19.18 3.29 1.86
CA GLU A 231 17.83 2.94 2.33
C GLU A 231 17.35 1.63 1.68
N LEU A 232 17.59 1.46 0.38
CA LEU A 232 17.27 0.24 -0.36
C LEU A 232 18.04 -0.99 0.13
N ALA A 233 19.29 -0.81 0.57
CA ALA A 233 20.15 -1.90 1.07
C ALA A 233 19.96 -2.20 2.57
N SER A 234 19.36 -1.28 3.32
CA SER A 234 19.15 -1.40 4.78
C SER A 234 18.26 -2.59 5.16
N GLU A 235 18.28 -3.00 6.43
CA GLU A 235 17.31 -3.94 6.96
C GLU A 235 15.93 -3.28 7.05
N LYS A 236 14.87 -4.01 6.67
CA LYS A 236 13.49 -3.51 6.75
C LYS A 236 12.72 -4.34 7.76
N ARG A 237 12.12 -3.63 8.71
CA ARG A 237 11.25 -4.21 9.73
C ARG A 237 9.84 -3.66 9.59
N PRO A 238 8.81 -4.44 9.93
CA PRO A 238 7.45 -3.93 9.95
C PRO A 238 7.28 -2.73 10.89
N SER A 239 6.66 -1.69 10.38
CA SER A 239 6.44 -0.39 11.02
C SER A 239 5.12 -0.36 11.80
N PHE A 240 4.84 -1.37 12.61
CA PHE A 240 3.56 -1.45 13.35
C PHE A 240 3.39 -0.36 14.41
N SER A 241 4.44 0.30 14.85
CA SER A 241 4.45 1.55 15.64
C SER A 241 5.91 1.83 16.04
N ARG A 242 6.15 2.83 16.89
CA ARG A 242 7.46 2.98 17.57
C ARG A 242 7.86 1.75 18.40
N TYR A 243 6.90 0.90 18.76
CA TYR A 243 7.11 -0.31 19.53
C TYR A 243 7.01 -1.58 18.68
N GLY A 244 6.75 -1.47 17.37
CA GLY A 244 6.75 -2.63 16.47
C GLY A 244 8.11 -3.32 16.43
N THR A 245 9.18 -2.56 16.63
CA THR A 245 10.55 -3.06 16.77
C THR A 245 10.79 -3.87 18.05
N CYS A 246 9.85 -3.86 19.01
CA CYS A 246 9.93 -4.59 20.27
C CYS A 246 9.24 -5.96 20.21
N MET A 247 8.63 -6.33 19.08
CA MET A 247 8.09 -7.68 18.91
C MET A 247 9.22 -8.67 18.66
N ASP A 248 9.12 -9.85 19.28
CA ASP A 248 10.12 -10.91 19.13
C ASP A 248 10.08 -11.50 17.72
N VAL A 249 11.24 -11.89 17.21
CA VAL A 249 11.35 -12.63 15.95
C VAL A 249 10.60 -13.96 16.08
N GLY A 250 9.75 -14.24 15.10
CA GLY A 250 8.78 -15.34 15.05
C GLY A 250 7.37 -14.96 15.49
N THR A 251 7.16 -13.77 16.07
CA THR A 251 5.84 -13.33 16.57
C THR A 251 5.18 -12.28 15.68
N ILE A 252 5.95 -11.62 14.82
CA ILE A 252 5.49 -10.51 13.98
C ILE A 252 4.45 -11.02 12.98
N MET A 253 4.81 -12.02 12.18
CA MET A 253 3.91 -12.54 11.15
C MET A 253 2.73 -13.30 11.74
N VAL A 254 2.93 -14.03 12.83
CA VAL A 254 1.83 -14.70 13.53
C VAL A 254 0.81 -13.68 14.01
N SER A 255 1.24 -12.61 14.67
CA SER A 255 0.34 -11.55 15.15
C SER A 255 -0.35 -10.83 14.01
N TYR A 256 0.38 -10.56 12.93
CA TYR A 256 -0.14 -9.89 11.74
C TYR A 256 -1.21 -10.72 11.03
N LEU A 257 -0.94 -11.99 10.74
CA LEU A 257 -1.89 -12.90 10.10
C LEU A 257 -3.10 -13.19 11.01
N THR A 258 -2.87 -13.31 12.33
CA THR A 258 -3.95 -13.43 13.33
C THR A 258 -4.87 -12.21 13.26
N ALA A 259 -4.31 -11.00 13.21
CA ALA A 259 -5.09 -9.77 13.10
C ALA A 259 -5.80 -9.62 11.75
N LEU A 260 -5.19 -10.06 10.65
CA LEU A 260 -5.85 -10.10 9.35
C LEU A 260 -7.04 -11.06 9.33
N HIS A 261 -6.94 -12.22 9.98
CA HIS A 261 -7.96 -13.26 9.94
C HIS A 261 -9.08 -13.06 10.97
N HIS A 262 -8.72 -12.67 12.19
CA HIS A 262 -9.66 -12.52 13.32
C HIS A 262 -10.03 -11.07 13.62
N GLY A 263 -9.46 -10.13 12.86
CA GLY A 263 -9.64 -8.70 13.04
C GLY A 263 -8.76 -8.08 14.13
N VAL A 264 -8.12 -8.87 14.99
CA VAL A 264 -7.21 -8.41 16.05
C VAL A 264 -6.15 -9.46 16.38
N SER A 265 -4.94 -9.04 16.76
CA SER A 265 -3.83 -9.96 17.08
C SER A 265 -3.93 -10.60 18.46
N ASP A 266 -4.71 -10.00 19.37
CA ASP A 266 -4.86 -10.45 20.75
C ASP A 266 -6.31 -10.88 21.01
N GLN A 267 -6.48 -12.15 21.38
CA GLN A 267 -7.78 -12.78 21.61
C GLN A 267 -8.63 -12.06 22.65
N ARG A 268 -8.02 -11.35 23.61
CA ARG A 268 -8.74 -10.55 24.63
C ARG A 268 -9.55 -9.42 24.03
N PHE A 269 -9.26 -9.01 22.80
CA PHE A 269 -10.01 -7.99 22.07
C PHE A 269 -10.90 -8.57 20.96
N GLN A 270 -10.95 -9.89 20.80
CA GLN A 270 -11.76 -10.52 19.75
C GLN A 270 -13.25 -10.26 20.02
N LEU A 271 -13.96 -9.64 19.08
CA LEU A 271 -15.41 -9.44 19.18
C LEU A 271 -16.15 -10.78 19.08
N ALA A 272 -17.36 -10.83 19.62
CA ALA A 272 -18.22 -12.00 19.43
C ALA A 272 -18.57 -12.14 17.94
N ALA A 273 -18.83 -13.38 17.51
CA ALA A 273 -19.05 -13.69 16.12
C ALA A 273 -20.25 -12.91 15.53
N PRO A 274 -20.27 -12.55 14.23
CA PRO A 274 -21.35 -11.76 13.63
C PRO A 274 -22.75 -12.37 13.82
N GLN A 275 -22.84 -13.70 13.84
CA GLN A 275 -24.04 -14.51 14.04
C GLN A 275 -24.45 -14.68 15.51
N ALA A 276 -23.60 -14.29 16.46
CA ALA A 276 -23.93 -14.31 17.88
C ALA A 276 -25.10 -13.37 18.20
N SER A 277 -25.75 -13.63 19.33
CA SER A 277 -26.85 -12.78 19.80
C SER A 277 -26.39 -11.33 20.00
N LEU A 278 -27.31 -10.36 19.86
CA LEU A 278 -26.96 -8.96 20.10
C LEU A 278 -26.45 -8.73 21.53
N SER A 279 -26.99 -9.45 22.52
CA SER A 279 -26.55 -9.36 23.92
C SER A 279 -25.10 -9.80 24.09
N GLU A 280 -24.74 -10.97 23.55
CA GLU A 280 -23.36 -11.49 23.60
C GLU A 280 -22.38 -10.54 22.89
N ARG A 281 -22.78 -9.98 21.75
CA ARG A 281 -21.97 -9.00 21.01
C ARG A 281 -21.76 -7.70 21.80
N ILE A 282 -22.76 -7.26 22.56
CA ILE A 282 -22.66 -6.08 23.43
C ILE A 282 -21.74 -6.36 24.61
N GLU A 283 -21.93 -7.48 25.31
CA GLU A 283 -21.09 -7.88 26.45
C GLU A 283 -19.62 -7.92 26.03
N ARG A 284 -19.34 -8.57 24.90
CA ARG A 284 -17.98 -8.69 24.39
C ARG A 284 -17.39 -7.34 23.96
N LEU A 285 -18.17 -6.50 23.29
CA LEU A 285 -17.75 -5.13 22.95
C LEU A 285 -17.37 -4.34 24.22
N LEU A 286 -18.21 -4.39 25.25
CA LEU A 286 -17.98 -3.69 26.51
C LEU A 286 -16.72 -4.19 27.22
N GLU A 287 -16.47 -5.48 27.20
CA GLU A 287 -15.24 -6.07 27.74
C GLU A 287 -13.99 -5.57 27.01
N CYS A 288 -13.99 -5.59 25.67
CA CYS A 288 -12.87 -5.08 24.87
C CYS A 288 -12.57 -3.60 25.19
N PHE A 289 -13.60 -2.75 25.26
CA PHE A 289 -13.41 -1.33 25.57
C PHE A 289 -13.03 -1.08 27.04
N LEU A 290 -13.45 -1.94 27.97
CA LEU A 290 -13.00 -1.90 29.35
C LEU A 290 -11.50 -2.18 29.45
N ILE A 291 -11.00 -3.21 28.76
CA ILE A 291 -9.58 -3.55 28.70
C ILE A 291 -8.79 -2.40 28.05
N LEU A 292 -9.26 -1.85 26.92
CA LEU A 292 -8.64 -0.69 26.28
C LEU A 292 -8.54 0.50 27.24
N LYS A 293 -9.63 0.80 27.98
CA LYS A 293 -9.64 1.86 28.98
C LYS A 293 -8.65 1.60 30.11
N GLU A 294 -8.58 0.38 30.62
CA GLU A 294 -7.64 0.01 31.67
C GLU A 294 -6.18 0.16 31.22
N LEU A 295 -5.83 -0.32 30.03
CA LEU A 295 -4.50 -0.17 29.44
C LEU A 295 -4.11 1.30 29.28
N ARG A 296 -5.05 2.14 28.84
CA ARG A 296 -4.87 3.60 28.76
C ARG A 296 -4.59 4.22 30.13
N MET A 297 -5.42 3.92 31.13
CA MET A 297 -5.28 4.46 32.50
C MET A 297 -3.96 4.04 33.14
N ARG A 298 -3.58 2.76 33.03
CA ARG A 298 -2.30 2.25 33.55
C ARG A 298 -1.11 3.00 32.95
N ARG A 299 -1.16 3.38 31.67
CA ARG A 299 -0.10 4.19 31.05
C ARG A 299 -0.11 5.64 31.48
N GLN A 300 -1.27 6.27 31.60
CA GLN A 300 -1.37 7.64 32.09
C GLN A 300 -0.76 7.77 33.50
N SER A 301 -1.03 6.79 34.38
CA SER A 301 -0.43 6.74 35.73
C SER A 301 1.07 6.43 35.73
N ARG A 302 1.59 5.72 34.72
CA ARG A 302 3.00 5.28 34.63
C ARG A 302 3.92 6.20 33.84
N ARG A 303 3.43 7.32 33.29
CA ARG A 303 4.30 8.39 32.77
C ARG A 303 5.24 8.98 33.83
N SER A 304 5.10 8.59 35.11
CA SER A 304 5.99 8.94 36.22
C SER A 304 7.09 7.90 36.55
N LEU A 305 7.05 6.66 36.03
CA LEU A 305 8.05 5.62 36.34
C LEU A 305 8.31 4.76 35.09
N SER A 306 9.28 5.20 34.28
CA SER A 306 9.89 4.36 33.25
C SER A 306 10.59 3.18 33.93
N ASN A 307 10.18 1.94 33.63
CA ASN A 307 11.10 0.85 33.24
C ASN A 307 10.53 -0.58 33.31
N HIS A 308 9.36 -0.87 33.88
CA HIS A 308 9.08 -2.28 34.26
C HIS A 308 7.72 -2.89 33.95
N LEU A 309 7.10 -2.64 32.79
CA LEU A 309 6.04 -3.58 32.35
C LEU A 309 6.16 -4.08 30.92
N ASN A 310 6.31 -5.41 30.85
CA ASN A 310 5.81 -6.35 29.86
C ASN A 310 4.37 -5.99 29.44
N VAL A 311 4.22 -5.00 28.58
CA VAL A 311 3.13 -5.04 27.62
C VAL A 311 3.74 -5.84 26.47
N ASP A 312 3.30 -7.09 26.32
CA ASP A 312 3.84 -8.12 25.41
C ASP A 312 3.67 -7.78 23.92
N GLY A 313 4.19 -6.63 23.49
CA GLY A 313 4.20 -6.20 22.09
C GLY A 313 3.09 -5.24 21.69
N VAL A 314 3.03 -4.99 20.38
CA VAL A 314 2.02 -4.14 19.73
C VAL A 314 0.78 -4.96 19.45
N ILE A 315 -0.40 -4.43 19.78
CA ILE A 315 -1.68 -5.04 19.41
C ILE A 315 -2.10 -4.49 18.05
N LEU A 316 -2.31 -5.38 17.09
CA LEU A 316 -2.73 -5.05 15.75
C LEU A 316 -4.24 -5.22 15.66
N PHE A 317 -4.93 -4.19 15.17
CA PHE A 317 -6.36 -4.23 14.88
C PHE A 317 -6.57 -4.01 13.39
N SER A 318 -7.43 -4.78 12.77
CA SER A 318 -7.95 -4.46 11.44
C SER A 318 -8.90 -3.26 11.52
N HIS A 319 -8.99 -2.50 10.44
CA HIS A 319 -10.05 -1.50 10.28
C HIS A 319 -11.45 -2.14 10.42
N GLU A 320 -11.63 -3.35 9.90
CA GLU A 320 -12.91 -4.08 9.98
C GLU A 320 -13.36 -4.37 11.42
N TRP A 321 -12.42 -4.56 12.35
CA TRP A 321 -12.76 -4.72 13.77
C TRP A 321 -13.52 -3.49 14.29
N PHE A 322 -13.07 -2.29 13.92
CA PHE A 322 -13.75 -1.04 14.28
C PHE A 322 -15.10 -0.92 13.57
N ASP A 323 -15.20 -1.32 12.31
CA ASP A 323 -16.47 -1.33 11.59
C ASP A 323 -17.50 -2.28 12.22
N GLN A 324 -17.05 -3.46 12.67
CA GLN A 324 -17.88 -4.43 13.38
C GLN A 324 -18.29 -3.92 14.76
N ALA A 325 -17.37 -3.33 15.53
CA ALA A 325 -17.66 -2.69 16.81
C ALA A 325 -18.70 -1.55 16.65
N ALA A 326 -18.52 -0.70 15.63
CA ALA A 326 -19.46 0.38 15.33
C ALA A 326 -20.82 -0.17 14.91
N SER A 327 -20.86 -1.27 14.16
CA SER A 327 -22.08 -1.97 13.78
C SER A 327 -22.86 -2.50 14.98
N VAL A 328 -22.20 -3.08 16.00
CA VAL A 328 -22.86 -3.48 17.26
C VAL A 328 -23.50 -2.27 17.93
N LYS A 329 -22.74 -1.17 18.05
CA LYS A 329 -23.24 0.06 18.66
C LYS A 329 -24.42 0.67 17.90
N ARG A 330 -24.38 0.73 16.57
CA ARG A 330 -25.51 1.20 15.73
C ARG A 330 -26.74 0.32 15.87
N ARG A 331 -26.55 -1.00 15.90
CA ARG A 331 -27.66 -1.96 16.10
C ARG A 331 -28.37 -1.73 17.43
N LEU A 332 -27.62 -1.42 18.49
CA LEU A 332 -28.21 -1.12 19.78
C LEU A 332 -28.86 0.27 19.81
N LEU A 333 -28.16 1.33 19.39
CA LEU A 333 -28.58 2.71 19.69
C LEU A 333 -29.46 3.36 18.61
N THR A 334 -29.39 2.90 17.35
CA THR A 334 -30.01 3.58 16.20
C THR A 334 -30.75 2.62 15.26
N LYS A 335 -31.18 1.46 15.78
CA LYS A 335 -31.84 0.39 15.01
C LYS A 335 -31.07 0.01 13.72
N GLY A 336 -29.75 0.05 13.77
CA GLY A 336 -28.88 -0.25 12.63
C GLY A 336 -28.35 0.97 11.88
N GLY A 337 -28.69 2.20 12.29
CA GLY A 337 -28.15 3.45 11.73
C GLY A 337 -29.21 4.38 11.12
N ASP A 338 -30.43 3.87 10.91
CA ASP A 338 -31.50 4.57 10.19
C ASP A 338 -32.40 5.40 11.12
N ASP A 339 -32.44 5.07 12.41
CA ASP A 339 -33.29 5.73 13.40
C ASP A 339 -32.47 6.66 14.30
N ARG A 340 -32.80 7.96 14.29
CA ARG A 340 -32.15 8.99 15.11
C ARG A 340 -32.95 9.36 16.36
N SER A 341 -34.14 8.80 16.54
CA SER A 341 -35.06 9.25 17.60
C SER A 341 -34.51 9.08 19.01
N PHE A 342 -33.71 8.04 19.30
CA PHE A 342 -33.04 7.93 20.60
C PHE A 342 -32.02 9.04 20.83
N PHE A 343 -31.27 9.41 19.80
CA PHE A 343 -30.37 10.56 19.87
C PHE A 343 -31.17 11.84 20.07
N ASP A 344 -32.26 12.05 19.32
CA ASP A 344 -33.10 13.24 19.41
C ASP A 344 -33.74 13.40 20.80
N ASP A 345 -34.20 12.29 21.39
CA ASP A 345 -34.78 12.27 22.75
C ASP A 345 -33.71 12.62 23.81
N VAL A 346 -32.47 12.13 23.68
CA VAL A 346 -31.34 12.52 24.56
C VAL A 346 -30.92 13.97 24.32
N TYR A 347 -30.87 14.40 23.06
CA TYR A 347 -30.53 15.76 22.65
C TYR A 347 -31.55 16.77 23.20
N GLY A 348 -32.83 16.42 23.22
CA GLY A 348 -33.91 17.24 23.76
C GLY A 348 -33.82 17.51 25.26
N LEU A 349 -33.20 16.61 26.03
CA LEU A 349 -32.97 16.79 27.46
C LEU A 349 -31.68 17.54 27.80
N CYS A 350 -30.78 17.76 26.83
CA CYS A 350 -29.56 18.53 27.04
C CYS A 350 -29.87 20.03 27.14
N SER A 351 -29.56 20.65 28.28
CA SER A 351 -29.88 22.06 28.54
C SER A 351 -28.89 23.07 27.92
N ASP A 352 -27.68 22.64 27.54
CA ASP A 352 -26.61 23.51 26.99
C ASP A 352 -26.19 23.03 25.59
N GLU A 353 -25.96 23.97 24.68
CA GLU A 353 -25.45 23.76 23.33
C GLU A 353 -24.08 23.08 23.29
N ARG A 354 -23.24 23.26 24.32
CA ARG A 354 -21.98 22.51 24.43
C ARG A 354 -22.25 21.01 24.60
N HIS A 355 -23.12 20.61 25.52
CA HIS A 355 -23.48 19.21 25.74
C HIS A 355 -24.14 18.58 24.50
N LYS A 356 -24.98 19.34 23.81
CA LYS A 356 -25.59 18.94 22.53
C LYS A 356 -24.55 18.68 21.45
N LYS A 357 -23.54 19.54 21.32
CA LYS A 357 -22.43 19.34 20.39
C LYS A 357 -21.61 18.10 20.76
N ASP A 358 -21.29 17.95 22.04
CA ASP A 358 -20.54 16.82 22.58
C ASP A 358 -21.28 15.49 22.41
N LEU A 359 -22.62 15.49 22.44
CA LEU A 359 -23.44 14.30 22.24
C LEU A 359 -23.20 13.63 20.88
N THR A 360 -22.90 14.41 19.84
CA THR A 360 -22.62 13.89 18.49
C THR A 360 -21.39 12.99 18.44
N GLU A 361 -20.49 13.10 19.42
CA GLU A 361 -19.31 12.26 19.57
C GLU A 361 -19.66 10.83 20.07
N PHE A 362 -20.89 10.58 20.51
CA PHE A 362 -21.28 9.31 21.12
C PHE A 362 -22.27 8.48 20.29
N PHE A 363 -22.76 9.01 19.19
CA PHE A 363 -23.76 8.36 18.34
C PHE A 363 -23.21 8.14 16.94
N PHE A 364 -23.59 7.02 16.34
CA PHE A 364 -23.21 6.63 14.99
C PHE A 364 -24.46 6.62 14.12
N PHE A 365 -24.41 7.34 13.01
CA PHE A 365 -25.50 7.41 12.06
C PHE A 365 -25.13 6.71 10.76
N GLU A 366 -26.12 6.09 10.10
CA GLU A 366 -25.95 5.45 8.79
C GLU A 366 -24.75 4.46 8.77
N LYS A 367 -23.78 4.67 7.88
CA LYS A 367 -22.57 3.84 7.72
C LYS A 367 -21.35 4.40 8.45
N GLN A 368 -21.52 5.34 9.38
CA GLN A 368 -20.37 5.92 10.09
C GLN A 368 -19.65 4.88 10.94
N GLY A 369 -18.33 4.78 10.78
CA GLY A 369 -17.41 4.01 11.64
C GLY A 369 -16.79 4.87 12.73
N PHE A 370 -15.85 4.28 13.48
CA PHE A 370 -15.05 5.03 14.47
C PHE A 370 -14.13 6.01 13.76
N ASP A 371 -13.97 7.21 14.33
CA ASP A 371 -13.01 8.19 13.85
C ASP A 371 -11.66 7.93 14.53
N LEU A 372 -10.75 7.27 13.81
CA LEU A 372 -9.40 7.00 14.31
C LEU A 372 -8.54 8.27 14.20
N LYS A 373 -8.31 8.95 15.33
CA LYS A 373 -7.61 10.24 15.40
C LYS A 373 -6.22 10.06 16.00
N ARG A 374 -5.19 10.61 15.35
CA ARG A 374 -3.81 10.57 15.86
C ARG A 374 -3.34 11.87 16.53
N ASP A 375 -4.15 12.91 16.47
CA ASP A 375 -3.69 14.28 16.66
C ASP A 375 -3.08 14.52 18.05
N SER A 376 -1.82 14.99 18.07
CA SER A 376 -1.03 15.23 19.29
C SER A 376 -1.26 16.62 19.88
N ILE A 377 -2.23 17.38 19.36
CA ILE A 377 -2.44 18.74 19.82
C ILE A 377 -2.88 18.64 21.28
N ARG A 378 -2.01 19.14 22.17
CA ARG A 378 -2.22 19.44 23.60
C ARG A 378 -3.45 20.36 23.88
N ARG A 379 -4.35 20.53 22.90
CA ARG A 379 -5.57 21.33 22.94
C ARG A 379 -6.84 20.47 22.76
N CYS A 380 -6.78 19.15 22.91
CA CYS A 380 -8.02 18.48 23.31
C CYS A 380 -8.31 18.94 24.74
N SER A 381 -9.25 19.90 24.85
CA SER A 381 -10.20 19.92 25.96
C SER A 381 -10.54 18.48 26.34
N ALA A 382 -10.68 18.20 27.64
CA ALA A 382 -11.06 16.87 28.13
C ALA A 382 -12.07 16.24 27.17
N LEU A 383 -11.79 15.01 26.74
CA LEU A 383 -12.73 14.22 25.92
C LEU A 383 -14.12 14.46 26.49
N PRO A 384 -15.10 14.86 25.67
CA PRO A 384 -16.44 15.08 26.19
C PRO A 384 -16.86 13.84 26.95
N GLU A 385 -17.56 14.03 28.08
CA GLU A 385 -18.12 12.92 28.84
C GLU A 385 -19.62 12.88 28.58
N LEU A 386 -20.12 11.72 28.18
CA LEU A 386 -21.56 11.53 28.03
C LEU A 386 -22.21 11.56 29.42
N SER A 387 -23.17 12.45 29.61
CA SER A 387 -23.97 12.47 30.84
C SER A 387 -24.85 11.22 30.91
N GLN A 388 -24.36 10.19 31.60
CA GLN A 388 -25.08 8.93 31.81
C GLN A 388 -26.44 9.15 32.50
N LYS A 389 -26.55 10.22 33.30
CA LYS A 389 -27.82 10.63 33.94
C LYS A 389 -28.90 10.99 32.92
N ILE A 390 -28.55 11.77 31.89
CA ILE A 390 -29.50 12.18 30.85
C ILE A 390 -29.93 10.96 30.04
N VAL A 391 -28.98 10.11 29.65
CA VAL A 391 -29.27 8.86 28.93
C VAL A 391 -30.20 7.96 29.74
N MET A 392 -29.91 7.77 31.03
CA MET A 392 -30.77 6.97 31.92
C MET A 392 -32.16 7.58 32.06
N GLN A 393 -32.27 8.91 32.15
CA GLN A 393 -33.57 9.58 32.24
C GLN A 393 -34.45 9.34 31.00
N VAL A 394 -33.87 9.38 29.79
CA VAL A 394 -34.59 9.00 28.56
C VAL A 394 -35.02 7.55 28.63
N LEU A 395 -34.13 6.64 29.02
CA LEU A 395 -34.45 5.21 29.07
C LEU A 395 -35.57 4.91 30.06
N LEU A 396 -35.58 5.54 31.24
CA LEU A 396 -36.68 5.41 32.20
C LEU A 396 -38.01 5.92 31.64
N SER A 397 -38.00 6.97 30.80
CA SER A 397 -39.23 7.44 30.14
C SER A 397 -39.84 6.40 29.19
N TYR A 398 -39.03 5.47 28.67
CA TYR A 398 -39.48 4.40 27.80
C TYR A 398 -40.09 3.21 28.55
N GLU A 399 -40.08 3.19 29.88
CA GLU A 399 -40.71 2.14 30.68
C GLU A 399 -42.19 1.96 30.34
N THR A 400 -42.90 3.05 30.06
CA THR A 400 -44.34 3.01 29.74
C THR A 400 -44.64 2.66 28.28
N CYS A 401 -43.62 2.50 27.43
CA CYS A 401 -43.83 2.14 26.02
C CYS A 401 -44.32 0.69 25.88
N PRO A 402 -45.11 0.37 24.83
CA PRO A 402 -45.64 -0.97 24.62
C PRO A 402 -44.54 -2.06 24.57
N PRO A 403 -44.79 -3.25 25.14
CA PRO A 403 -43.93 -4.42 24.97
C PRO A 403 -43.68 -4.73 23.49
N GLY A 404 -42.44 -5.06 23.14
CA GLY A 404 -42.00 -5.32 21.76
C GLY A 404 -41.77 -4.07 20.91
N SER A 405 -41.94 -2.86 21.47
CA SER A 405 -41.42 -1.64 20.85
C SER A 405 -39.91 -1.53 21.09
N TRP A 406 -39.18 -0.99 20.11
CA TRP A 406 -37.73 -0.80 20.23
C TRP A 406 -37.35 0.13 21.41
N LYS A 407 -38.21 1.10 21.77
CA LYS A 407 -38.02 1.95 22.96
C LYS A 407 -38.09 1.13 24.24
N ARG A 408 -39.06 0.21 24.32
CA ARG A 408 -39.16 -0.72 25.44
C ARG A 408 -37.96 -1.67 25.50
N ASP A 409 -37.49 -2.18 24.36
CA ASP A 409 -36.28 -3.02 24.28
C ASP A 409 -35.03 -2.29 24.81
N LEU A 410 -34.90 -0.99 24.52
CA LEU A 410 -33.82 -0.16 25.07
C LEU A 410 -33.93 -0.01 26.60
N PHE A 411 -35.13 0.22 27.13
CA PHE A 411 -35.35 0.31 28.57
C PHE A 411 -35.01 -1.01 29.30
N GLU A 412 -35.39 -2.14 28.71
CA GLU A 412 -35.08 -3.46 29.26
C GLU A 412 -33.57 -3.72 29.31
N ARG A 413 -32.81 -3.14 28.36
CA ARG A 413 -31.34 -3.18 28.27
C ARG A 413 -30.64 -1.92 28.78
N ARG A 414 -31.32 -1.10 29.61
CA ARG A 414 -30.86 0.26 29.95
C ARG A 414 -29.42 0.36 30.46
N GLU A 415 -28.97 -0.60 31.26
CA GLU A 415 -27.61 -0.60 31.82
C GLU A 415 -26.56 -0.75 30.71
N ASP A 416 -26.78 -1.69 29.79
CA ASP A 416 -25.92 -1.90 28.64
C ASP A 416 -25.96 -0.71 27.68
N VAL A 417 -27.16 -0.15 27.44
CA VAL A 417 -27.33 1.04 26.59
C VAL A 417 -26.51 2.21 27.11
N VAL A 418 -26.56 2.48 28.42
CA VAL A 418 -25.76 3.56 29.03
C VAL A 418 -24.26 3.31 28.85
N ARG A 419 -23.80 2.07 29.08
CA ARG A 419 -22.38 1.71 28.95
C ARG A 419 -21.89 1.80 27.50
N VAL A 420 -22.66 1.30 26.54
CA VAL A 420 -22.32 1.35 25.10
C VAL A 420 -22.40 2.77 24.56
N ALA A 421 -23.40 3.56 24.96
CA ALA A 421 -23.53 4.95 24.58
C ALA A 421 -22.29 5.75 25.01
N ALA A 422 -21.72 5.47 26.19
CA ALA A 422 -20.52 6.13 26.70
C ALA A 422 -19.22 5.84 25.93
N ILE A 423 -19.21 4.91 24.97
CA ILE A 423 -18.04 4.67 24.10
C ILE A 423 -17.95 5.80 23.06
N PRO A 424 -16.92 6.66 23.06
CA PRO A 424 -16.82 7.74 22.07
C PRO A 424 -16.56 7.19 20.66
N LYS A 425 -17.05 7.91 19.65
CA LYS A 425 -16.82 7.64 18.22
C LYS A 425 -15.35 7.85 17.86
N SER A 426 -14.68 8.81 18.49
CA SER A 426 -13.28 9.13 18.28
C SER A 426 -12.41 8.24 19.14
N VAL A 427 -11.55 7.47 18.49
CA VAL A 427 -10.49 6.70 19.15
C VAL A 427 -9.17 7.43 18.92
N PHE A 428 -8.62 7.96 20.00
CA PHE A 428 -7.38 8.73 19.96
C PHE A 428 -6.16 7.81 20.07
N LEU A 429 -5.54 7.46 18.94
CA LEU A 429 -4.48 6.45 18.87
C LEU A 429 -3.21 6.81 19.65
N TRP A 430 -2.97 8.08 19.93
CA TRP A 430 -1.85 8.50 20.80
C TRP A 430 -2.05 8.09 22.26
N ASP A 431 -3.30 7.89 22.71
CA ASP A 431 -3.59 7.26 24.00
C ASP A 431 -3.20 5.77 23.99
N TYR A 432 -2.98 5.21 22.79
CA TYR A 432 -2.77 3.80 22.50
C TYR A 432 -1.51 3.59 21.66
N ASP A 433 -0.35 4.13 22.05
CA ASP A 433 0.90 3.93 21.29
C ASP A 433 1.29 2.44 21.13
N PHE A 434 0.63 1.53 21.86
CA PHE A 434 0.75 0.07 21.73
C PHE A 434 -0.18 -0.54 20.67
N MET A 435 -1.00 0.26 20.00
CA MET A 435 -1.99 -0.18 19.02
C MET A 435 -1.57 0.20 17.60
N SER A 436 -1.73 -0.73 16.66
CA SER A 436 -1.57 -0.48 15.22
C SER A 436 -2.85 -0.83 14.48
N ILE A 437 -3.05 -0.17 13.33
CA ILE A 437 -4.22 -0.39 12.48
C ILE A 437 -3.78 -1.00 11.15
N LEU A 438 -4.34 -2.16 10.82
CA LEU A 438 -4.24 -2.77 9.50
C LEU A 438 -5.38 -2.20 8.64
N TRP A 439 -5.01 -1.37 7.68
CA TRP A 439 -5.95 -0.67 6.81
C TRP A 439 -6.46 -1.54 5.67
N TYR A 440 -5.65 -2.51 5.26
CA TYR A 440 -5.98 -3.40 4.16
C TYR A 440 -6.19 -4.82 4.68
N THR A 441 -7.32 -5.39 4.31
CA THR A 441 -7.79 -6.72 4.70
C THR A 441 -8.29 -7.46 3.45
N PRO A 442 -8.55 -8.78 3.53
CA PRO A 442 -9.13 -9.52 2.42
C PRO A 442 -10.43 -8.95 1.84
N ASN A 443 -11.20 -8.16 2.60
CA ASN A 443 -12.42 -7.52 2.09
C ASN A 443 -12.17 -6.16 1.42
N SER A 444 -10.97 -5.60 1.53
CA SER A 444 -10.62 -4.32 0.90
C SER A 444 -10.64 -4.43 -0.62
N ASP A 445 -11.14 -3.39 -1.30
CA ASP A 445 -11.29 -3.41 -2.77
C ASP A 445 -9.97 -3.68 -3.48
N MET A 446 -8.87 -3.07 -3.02
CA MET A 446 -7.53 -3.24 -3.58
C MET A 446 -6.99 -4.66 -3.43
N TRP A 447 -7.37 -5.40 -2.38
CA TRP A 447 -6.90 -6.78 -2.15
C TRP A 447 -7.27 -7.72 -3.30
N LYS A 448 -8.40 -7.45 -3.95
CA LYS A 448 -8.98 -8.27 -5.01
C LYS A 448 -8.59 -7.81 -6.43
N GLN A 449 -7.76 -6.76 -6.54
CA GLN A 449 -7.34 -6.22 -7.84
C GLN A 449 -6.04 -6.86 -8.32
N THR A 450 -5.81 -6.77 -9.63
CA THR A 450 -4.47 -6.89 -10.20
C THR A 450 -3.84 -5.50 -10.27
N VAL A 451 -2.59 -5.40 -9.83
CA VAL A 451 -1.82 -4.16 -9.84
C VAL A 451 -0.70 -4.25 -10.87
N LEU A 452 -0.58 -3.25 -11.72
CA LEU A 452 0.54 -3.07 -12.64
C LEU A 452 1.55 -2.12 -11.99
N LEU A 453 2.74 -2.62 -11.65
CA LEU A 453 3.85 -1.82 -11.16
C LEU A 453 4.78 -1.47 -12.32
N GLY A 454 4.77 -0.19 -12.70
CA GLY A 454 5.47 0.32 -13.88
C GLY A 454 6.03 1.72 -13.66
N ALA A 455 6.76 2.21 -14.67
CA ALA A 455 7.25 3.59 -14.66
C ALA A 455 6.05 4.56 -14.71
N PRO A 456 6.14 5.76 -14.09
CA PRO A 456 5.00 6.64 -14.01
C PRO A 456 4.65 7.12 -15.42
N THR A 457 3.35 7.09 -15.75
CA THR A 457 2.88 7.72 -16.99
C THR A 457 3.16 9.21 -16.94
N SER A 458 3.57 9.80 -18.07
CA SER A 458 3.97 11.20 -18.25
C SER A 458 3.04 12.27 -17.65
N VAL A 459 1.82 11.91 -17.26
CA VAL A 459 0.83 12.75 -16.58
C VAL A 459 1.32 13.31 -15.23
N LEU A 460 2.16 12.57 -14.48
CA LEU A 460 2.75 13.08 -13.23
C LEU A 460 3.89 14.09 -13.48
N ASN A 461 4.64 13.91 -14.58
CA ASN A 461 5.70 14.84 -14.96
C ASN A 461 5.15 16.21 -15.40
N GLU A 462 3.91 16.30 -15.89
CA GLU A 462 3.35 17.59 -16.31
C GLU A 462 3.04 18.48 -15.10
N LYS A 463 2.50 17.91 -14.01
CA LYS A 463 2.26 18.66 -12.75
C LYS A 463 3.53 19.04 -12.02
N ASP A 464 4.55 18.18 -12.04
CA ASP A 464 5.86 18.48 -11.45
C ASP A 464 6.70 19.43 -12.34
N ALA A 465 6.58 19.35 -13.66
CA ALA A 465 7.14 20.34 -14.59
C ALA A 465 6.47 21.70 -14.42
N LEU A 466 5.14 21.75 -14.28
CA LEU A 466 4.38 22.97 -14.01
C LEU A 466 4.70 23.56 -12.63
N ARG A 467 5.00 22.74 -11.62
CA ARG A 467 5.48 23.21 -10.30
C ARG A 467 6.91 23.75 -10.36
N ARG A 468 7.80 23.11 -11.13
CA ARG A 468 9.18 23.60 -11.33
C ARG A 468 9.22 24.88 -12.17
N ALA A 469 8.37 25.00 -13.18
CA ALA A 469 8.24 26.19 -14.02
C ALA A 469 7.56 27.38 -13.32
N ARG A 470 6.88 27.17 -12.19
CA ARG A 470 6.32 28.24 -11.35
C ARG A 470 7.29 28.76 -10.27
N ASN A 471 8.35 28.01 -9.99
CA ASN A 471 9.35 28.34 -8.97
C ASN A 471 10.69 28.77 -9.59
N GLN A 472 10.73 28.93 -10.92
CA GLN A 472 11.75 29.64 -11.68
C GLN A 472 11.08 30.89 -12.25
#